data_AF-A0A2E9QGY6-F1
#
_entry.id   AF-A0A2E9QGY6-F1
#
_cell.length_a   1.000
_cell.length_b   1.000
_cell.length_c   1.000
_cell.angle_alpha   90.00
_cell.angle_beta   90.00
_cell.angle_gamma   90.00
#
_symmetry.space_group_name_H-M   'P 1'
#
loop_
_entity.id
_entity.type
_entity.pdbx_description
1 polymer ?
#
loop_
_entity_poly.entity_id
_entity_poly.type
_entity_poly.pdbx_seq_one_letter_code
_entity_poly.pdbx_strand_id
1 'polypeptide(L)'
;MIQGDEEPDQLDARTEVELYTEVISNSVLGWSIFVDTAIESNIYRVARETYGAQKAARIALFRLYLESFTLQERKELLENPDYFLQYAFGVVRELYPPHPKNRKTIVHNRLIFFISIRQFLEAERRISRHRFEEAVQILRAASQMSRSVEDIVRARDLYREFQFRVAAQRNLDWIDSFDVLPLEVENAGDRNKPAL
;
A
#
# COMPACT_ATOMS: atom_id res chain seq x y z
N MET A 1 6.83 47.17 30.02
CA MET A 1 8.27 47.02 29.75
C MET A 1 8.57 45.53 29.64
N ILE A 2 9.08 45.12 28.48
CA ILE A 2 9.95 43.95 28.18
C ILE A 2 9.28 42.58 28.44
N GLN A 3 8.66 41.98 27.42
CA GLN A 3 9.25 41.07 26.41
C GLN A 3 9.60 39.68 26.98
N GLY A 4 8.79 38.70 26.58
CA GLY A 4 9.21 37.33 26.38
C GLY A 4 8.81 36.99 24.95
N ASP A 5 9.62 37.45 23.99
CA ASP A 5 9.54 37.00 22.61
C ASP A 5 9.87 35.49 22.62
N GLU A 6 8.85 34.65 22.49
CA GLU A 6 9.05 33.25 22.09
C GLU A 6 9.61 33.29 20.67
N GLU A 7 10.93 33.07 20.55
CA GLU A 7 11.56 32.82 19.25
C GLU A 7 10.81 31.67 18.57
N PRO A 8 10.34 31.83 17.32
CA PRO A 8 9.83 30.69 16.59
C PRO A 8 11.01 29.77 16.31
N ASP A 9 10.96 28.55 16.83
CA ASP A 9 11.90 27.46 16.56
C ASP A 9 12.24 27.43 15.06
N GLN A 10 13.38 28.02 14.70
CA GLN A 10 13.98 27.89 13.39
C GLN A 10 14.63 26.52 13.37
N LEU A 11 13.84 25.47 13.08
CA LEU A 11 14.41 24.22 12.60
C LEU A 11 15.30 24.58 11.42
N ASP A 12 16.61 24.35 11.57
CA ASP A 12 17.62 24.62 10.55
C ASP A 12 17.17 23.95 9.24
N ALA A 13 17.09 24.72 8.15
CA ALA A 13 16.61 24.24 6.86
C ALA A 13 17.41 23.02 6.35
N ARG A 14 18.63 22.80 6.86
CA ARG A 14 19.43 21.59 6.63
C ARG A 14 18.83 20.36 7.33
N THR A 15 18.44 20.50 8.59
CA THR A 15 17.77 19.46 9.38
C THR A 15 16.40 19.10 8.77
N GLU A 16 15.68 20.09 8.23
CA GLU A 16 14.41 19.84 7.55
C GLU A 16 14.62 18.99 6.27
N VAL A 17 15.62 19.31 5.44
CA VAL A 17 15.93 18.56 4.20
C VAL A 17 16.41 17.13 4.49
N GLU A 18 17.25 16.95 5.51
CA GLU A 18 17.73 15.63 5.94
C GLU A 18 16.58 14.76 6.46
N LEU A 19 15.70 15.33 7.30
CA LEU A 19 14.51 14.66 7.81
C LEU A 19 13.56 14.25 6.68
N TYR A 20 13.31 15.13 5.70
CA TYR A 20 12.48 14.78 4.54
C TYR A 20 13.13 13.70 3.66
N THR A 21 14.45 13.73 3.49
CA THR A 21 15.17 12.71 2.72
C THR A 21 15.08 11.34 3.40
N GLU A 22 15.23 11.30 4.72
CA GLU A 22 15.04 10.09 5.53
C GLU A 22 13.59 9.58 5.45
N VAL A 23 12.59 10.46 5.64
CA VAL A 23 11.17 10.11 5.53
C VAL A 23 10.83 9.57 4.14
N ILE A 24 11.36 10.18 3.06
CA ILE A 24 11.14 9.71 1.69
C ILE A 24 11.82 8.35 1.48
N SER A 25 13.05 8.16 1.97
CA SER A 25 13.79 6.91 1.83
C SER A 25 13.11 5.76 2.58
N ASN A 26 12.67 6.02 3.82
CA ASN A 26 11.90 5.07 4.63
C ASN A 26 10.53 4.78 3.99
N SER A 27 9.88 5.79 3.40
CA SER A 27 8.63 5.59 2.66
C SER A 27 8.86 4.65 1.48
N VAL A 28 9.90 4.88 0.66
CA VAL A 28 10.21 4.06 -0.52
C VAL A 28 10.52 2.62 -0.13
N LEU A 29 11.29 2.40 0.93
CA LEU A 29 11.60 1.06 1.43
C LEU A 29 10.33 0.36 1.96
N GLY A 30 9.43 1.11 2.60
CA GLY A 30 8.09 0.63 2.93
C GLY A 30 7.28 0.25 1.68
N TRP A 31 7.31 1.08 0.63
CA TRP A 31 6.64 0.81 -0.64
C TRP A 31 7.19 -0.42 -1.36
N SER A 32 8.51 -0.67 -1.34
CA SER A 32 9.09 -1.86 -1.98
C SER A 32 8.65 -3.15 -1.29
N ILE A 33 8.72 -3.19 0.05
CA ILE A 33 8.22 -4.33 0.84
C ILE A 33 6.73 -4.55 0.59
N PHE A 34 5.96 -3.46 0.49
CA PHE A 34 4.53 -3.52 0.22
C PHE A 34 4.22 -4.06 -1.18
N VAL A 35 5.00 -3.68 -2.20
CA VAL A 35 4.87 -4.21 -3.57
C VAL A 35 5.22 -5.69 -3.62
N ASP A 36 6.34 -6.09 -3.02
CA ASP A 36 6.76 -7.49 -2.99
C ASP A 36 5.71 -8.37 -2.30
N THR A 37 5.26 -7.95 -1.12
CA THR A 37 4.22 -8.68 -0.38
C THR A 37 2.92 -8.76 -1.18
N ALA A 38 2.55 -7.71 -1.91
CA ALA A 38 1.36 -7.73 -2.77
C ALA A 38 1.51 -8.71 -3.95
N ILE A 39 2.66 -8.70 -4.62
CA ILE A 39 2.94 -9.58 -5.77
C ILE A 39 2.95 -11.05 -5.33
N GLU A 40 3.59 -11.33 -4.20
CA GLU A 40 3.75 -12.69 -3.67
C GLU A 40 2.47 -13.21 -3.00
N SER A 41 1.48 -12.35 -2.79
CA SER A 41 0.23 -12.74 -2.16
C SER A 41 -0.58 -13.75 -2.97
N ASN A 42 -1.05 -14.79 -2.28
CA ASN A 42 -2.07 -15.71 -2.81
C ASN A 42 -3.32 -14.95 -3.33
N ILE A 43 -3.71 -13.87 -2.65
CA ILE A 43 -4.85 -13.04 -3.07
C ILE A 43 -4.62 -12.38 -4.42
N TYR A 44 -3.42 -11.84 -4.68
CA TYR A 44 -3.12 -11.24 -5.97
C TYR A 44 -3.22 -12.29 -7.07
N ARG A 45 -2.59 -13.45 -6.88
CA ARG A 45 -2.67 -14.57 -7.83
C ARG A 45 -4.12 -14.97 -8.15
N VAL A 46 -4.93 -15.22 -7.12
CA VAL A 46 -6.35 -15.61 -7.30
C VAL A 46 -7.15 -14.48 -7.95
N ALA A 47 -6.89 -13.22 -7.59
CA ALA A 47 -7.55 -12.09 -8.23
C ALA A 47 -7.14 -11.94 -9.70
N ARG A 48 -5.90 -12.27 -10.09
CA ARG A 48 -5.41 -12.22 -11.47
C ARG A 48 -6.07 -13.26 -12.38
N GLU A 49 -6.56 -14.37 -11.82
CA GLU A 49 -7.32 -15.39 -12.56
C GLU A 49 -8.69 -14.86 -13.04
N THR A 50 -9.28 -13.93 -12.27
CA THR A 50 -10.65 -13.42 -12.52
C THR A 50 -10.67 -11.99 -13.05
N TYR A 51 -9.70 -11.17 -12.67
CA TYR A 51 -9.66 -9.74 -12.94
C TYR A 51 -8.40 -9.33 -13.71
N GLY A 52 -8.51 -8.25 -14.48
CA GLY A 52 -7.33 -7.60 -15.07
C GLY A 52 -6.35 -7.12 -14.00
N ALA A 53 -5.07 -7.02 -14.38
CA ALA A 53 -3.95 -6.79 -13.46
C ALA A 53 -4.19 -5.62 -12.49
N GLN A 54 -4.75 -4.51 -13.00
CA GLN A 54 -4.99 -3.34 -12.18
C GLN A 54 -6.07 -3.51 -11.12
N LYS A 55 -7.12 -4.30 -11.39
CA LYS A 55 -8.14 -4.62 -10.39
C LYS A 55 -7.60 -5.59 -9.35
N ALA A 56 -6.88 -6.62 -9.79
CA ALA A 56 -6.20 -7.54 -8.89
C ALA A 56 -5.23 -6.81 -7.95
N ALA A 57 -4.51 -5.80 -8.47
CA ALA A 57 -3.56 -5.01 -7.70
C ALA A 57 -4.26 -4.25 -6.57
N ARG A 58 -5.40 -3.61 -6.89
CA ARG A 58 -6.23 -2.93 -5.88
C ARG A 58 -6.77 -3.88 -4.82
N ILE A 59 -7.20 -5.08 -5.21
CA ILE A 59 -7.70 -6.11 -4.28
C ILE A 59 -6.59 -6.52 -3.30
N ALA A 60 -5.39 -6.82 -3.81
CA ALA A 60 -4.24 -7.20 -2.97
C ALA A 60 -3.78 -6.06 -2.05
N LEU A 61 -3.74 -4.83 -2.56
CA LEU A 61 -3.39 -3.65 -1.76
C LEU A 61 -4.41 -3.35 -0.67
N PHE A 62 -5.71 -3.45 -0.98
CA PHE A 62 -6.74 -3.26 0.02
C PHE A 62 -6.71 -4.34 1.09
N ARG A 63 -6.41 -5.59 0.70
CA ARG A 63 -6.19 -6.69 1.64
C ARG A 63 -5.04 -6.40 2.60
N LEU A 64 -3.90 -5.96 2.08
CA LEU A 64 -2.72 -5.60 2.89
C LEU A 64 -3.04 -4.45 3.84
N TYR A 65 -3.79 -3.44 3.37
CA TYR A 65 -4.28 -2.38 4.23
C TYR A 65 -5.13 -2.92 5.40
N LEU A 66 -6.02 -3.87 5.15
CA LEU A 66 -6.79 -4.51 6.23
C LEU A 66 -5.89 -5.27 7.23
N GLU A 67 -4.68 -5.69 6.85
CA GLU A 67 -3.81 -6.45 7.76
C GLU A 67 -3.23 -5.66 8.92
N SER A 68 -3.14 -4.34 8.79
CA SER A 68 -2.71 -3.49 9.90
C SER A 68 -3.74 -3.40 11.04
N PHE A 69 -4.92 -3.99 10.86
CA PHE A 69 -6.01 -3.99 11.83
C PHE A 69 -6.21 -5.37 12.47
N THR A 70 -6.76 -5.38 13.68
CA THR A 70 -7.21 -6.60 14.36
C THR A 70 -8.38 -7.26 13.60
N LEU A 71 -8.65 -8.54 13.86
CA LEU A 71 -9.75 -9.26 13.21
C LEU A 71 -11.11 -8.57 13.42
N GLN A 72 -11.36 -8.05 14.63
CA GLN A 72 -12.59 -7.34 14.96
C GLN A 72 -12.73 -6.04 14.14
N GLU A 73 -11.67 -5.24 14.08
CA GLU A 73 -11.67 -4.00 13.30
C GLU A 73 -11.82 -4.25 11.80
N ARG A 74 -11.20 -5.31 11.26
CA ARG A 74 -11.38 -5.69 9.85
C ARG A 74 -12.84 -5.97 9.54
N LYS A 75 -13.52 -6.72 10.41
CA LYS A 75 -14.95 -7.00 10.26
C LYS A 75 -15.75 -5.70 10.25
N GLU A 76 -15.47 -4.82 11.20
CA GLU A 76 -16.15 -3.54 11.33
C GLU A 76 -15.92 -2.62 10.12
N LEU A 77 -14.70 -2.55 9.59
CA LEU A 77 -14.35 -1.83 8.34
C LEU A 77 -15.06 -2.40 7.11
N LEU A 78 -15.32 -3.70 7.07
CA LEU A 78 -16.01 -4.34 5.94
C LEU A 78 -17.53 -4.21 6.04
N GLU A 79 -18.09 -4.28 7.24
CA GLU A 79 -19.54 -4.31 7.47
C GLU A 79 -20.16 -2.93 7.69
N ASN A 80 -19.45 -2.02 8.35
CA ASN A 80 -19.95 -0.69 8.72
C ASN A 80 -19.34 0.40 7.80
N PRO A 81 -20.13 0.97 6.86
CA PRO A 81 -19.65 2.01 5.95
C PRO A 81 -19.19 3.29 6.64
N ASP A 82 -19.87 3.70 7.72
CA ASP A 82 -19.54 4.94 8.43
C ASP A 82 -18.21 4.81 9.17
N TYR A 83 -17.99 3.64 9.80
CA TYR A 83 -16.71 3.30 10.42
C TYR A 83 -15.58 3.30 9.38
N PHE A 84 -15.81 2.69 8.22
CA PHE A 84 -14.84 2.70 7.12
C PHE A 84 -14.52 4.11 6.62
N LEU A 85 -15.53 4.97 6.44
CA LEU A 85 -15.33 6.33 5.95
C LEU A 85 -14.46 7.15 6.90
N GLN A 86 -14.68 7.05 8.21
CA GLN A 86 -13.86 7.74 9.21
C GLN A 86 -12.37 7.38 9.08
N TYR A 87 -12.06 6.09 8.93
CA TYR A 87 -10.69 5.62 8.71
C TYR A 87 -10.13 6.04 7.34
N ALA A 88 -10.93 5.93 6.27
CA ALA A 88 -10.52 6.33 4.94
C ALA A 88 -10.13 7.81 4.87
N PHE A 89 -10.86 8.70 5.57
CA PHE A 89 -10.49 10.10 5.72
C PHE A 89 -9.16 10.28 6.47
N GLY A 90 -8.95 9.52 7.56
CA GLY A 90 -7.68 9.51 8.30
C GLY A 90 -6.50 9.11 7.43
N VAL A 91 -6.61 8.00 6.70
CA VAL A 91 -5.57 7.47 5.80
C VAL A 91 -5.22 8.45 4.69
N VAL A 92 -6.21 9.02 4.00
CA VAL A 92 -5.93 10.00 2.95
C VAL A 92 -5.27 11.24 3.54
N ARG A 93 -5.65 11.67 4.76
CA ARG A 93 -5.02 12.82 5.42
C ARG A 93 -3.59 12.54 5.88
N GLU A 94 -3.30 11.33 6.35
CA GLU A 94 -1.98 10.93 6.84
C GLU A 94 -1.00 10.61 5.69
N LEU A 95 -1.49 9.96 4.63
CA LEU A 95 -0.72 9.70 3.41
C LEU A 95 -0.50 10.97 2.57
N TYR A 96 -1.20 12.05 2.89
CA TYR A 96 -0.98 13.38 2.34
C TYR A 96 -0.26 14.24 3.40
N PRO A 97 1.07 14.06 3.57
CA PRO A 97 1.81 14.80 4.60
C PRO A 97 1.59 16.30 4.43
N PRO A 98 1.64 17.08 5.54
CA PRO A 98 1.43 18.52 5.48
C PRO A 98 2.30 19.12 4.38
N HIS A 99 1.66 19.79 3.43
CA HIS A 99 2.37 20.36 2.29
C HIS A 99 3.47 21.29 2.79
N PRO A 100 4.74 21.06 2.38
CA PRO A 100 5.79 22.03 2.64
C PRO A 100 5.33 23.37 2.09
N LYS A 101 5.35 24.44 2.90
CA LYS A 101 4.92 25.77 2.45
C LYS A 101 5.83 26.31 1.33
N ASN A 102 7.04 25.76 1.18
CA ASN A 102 8.04 26.17 0.21
C ASN A 102 7.98 25.34 -1.09
N ARG A 103 7.70 26.02 -2.20
CA ARG A 103 7.67 25.44 -3.56
C ARG A 103 8.97 24.71 -3.95
N LYS A 104 10.15 25.19 -3.52
CA LYS A 104 11.43 24.53 -3.82
C LYS A 104 11.54 23.17 -3.13
N THR A 105 11.14 23.09 -1.87
CA THR A 105 11.09 21.83 -1.09
C THR A 105 10.10 20.84 -1.70
N ILE A 106 8.92 21.30 -2.15
CA ILE A 106 7.95 20.44 -2.86
C ILE A 106 8.56 19.83 -4.13
N VAL A 107 9.24 20.64 -4.95
CA VAL A 107 9.86 20.17 -6.19
C VAL A 107 11.00 19.20 -5.92
N HIS A 108 11.84 19.50 -4.93
CA HIS A 108 12.95 18.63 -4.51
C HIS A 108 12.46 17.27 -4.00
N ASN A 109 11.48 17.26 -3.09
CA ASN A 109 10.94 16.03 -2.52
C ASN A 109 10.23 15.17 -3.57
N ARG A 110 9.49 15.80 -4.50
CA ARG A 110 8.92 15.09 -5.66
C ARG A 110 10.00 14.46 -6.51
N LEU A 111 11.09 15.18 -6.79
CA LEU A 111 12.20 14.67 -7.58
C LEU A 111 12.84 13.45 -6.92
N ILE A 112 13.15 13.52 -5.62
CA ILE A 112 13.70 12.38 -4.86
C ILE A 112 12.75 11.19 -4.96
N PHE A 113 11.46 11.39 -4.66
CA PHE A 113 10.46 10.33 -4.72
C PHE A 113 10.37 9.67 -6.10
N PHE A 114 10.38 10.46 -7.19
CA PHE A 114 10.37 9.92 -8.55
C PHE A 114 11.66 9.17 -8.91
N ILE A 115 12.82 9.64 -8.45
CA ILE A 115 14.10 8.93 -8.65
C ILE A 115 14.05 7.58 -7.93
N SER A 116 13.58 7.55 -6.69
CA SER A 116 13.46 6.33 -5.89
C SER A 116 12.51 5.31 -6.51
N ILE A 117 11.33 5.72 -6.97
CA ILE A 117 10.41 4.84 -7.72
C ILE A 117 11.10 4.29 -8.97
N ARG A 118 11.82 5.13 -9.70
CA ARG A 118 12.52 4.70 -10.91
C ARG A 118 13.59 3.66 -10.60
N GLN A 119 14.40 3.88 -9.57
CA GLN A 119 15.43 2.93 -9.13
C GLN A 119 14.81 1.58 -8.72
N PHE A 120 13.71 1.62 -7.95
CA PHE A 120 12.96 0.42 -7.59
C PHE A 120 12.47 -0.34 -8.83
N LEU A 121 11.81 0.34 -9.75
CA LEU A 121 11.34 -0.28 -11.00
C LEU A 121 12.49 -0.81 -11.87
N GLU A 122 13.63 -0.12 -11.92
CA GLU A 122 14.81 -0.62 -12.61
C GLU A 122 15.38 -1.89 -11.94
N ALA A 123 15.30 -2.00 -10.61
CA ALA A 123 15.67 -3.22 -9.89
C ALA A 123 14.72 -4.38 -10.22
N GLU A 124 13.40 -4.16 -10.18
CA GLU A 124 12.40 -5.17 -10.57
C GLU A 124 12.62 -5.67 -12.00
N ARG A 125 12.96 -4.76 -12.92
CA ARG A 125 13.25 -5.10 -14.32
C ARG A 125 14.49 -5.97 -14.48
N ARG A 126 15.48 -5.85 -13.60
CA ARG A 126 16.68 -6.71 -13.61
C ARG A 126 16.36 -8.13 -13.13
N ILE A 127 15.34 -8.30 -12.29
CA ILE A 127 14.85 -9.62 -11.88
C ILE A 127 14.13 -10.29 -13.06
N SER A 128 13.07 -9.67 -13.57
CA SER A 128 12.41 -10.12 -14.80
C SER A 128 11.50 -9.06 -15.41
N ARG A 129 11.17 -9.20 -16.70
CA ARG A 129 10.19 -8.33 -17.36
C ARG A 129 8.80 -8.43 -16.71
N HIS A 130 8.41 -9.64 -16.30
CA HIS A 130 7.12 -9.89 -15.66
C HIS A 130 7.03 -9.19 -14.30
N ARG A 131 8.05 -9.34 -13.44
CA ARG A 131 8.13 -8.64 -12.14
C ARG A 131 7.98 -7.13 -12.29
N PHE A 132 8.70 -6.53 -13.24
CA PHE A 132 8.56 -5.11 -13.55
C PHE A 132 7.13 -4.71 -13.92
N GLU A 133 6.45 -5.49 -14.77
CA GLU A 133 5.08 -5.18 -15.20
C GLU A 133 4.10 -5.26 -14.04
N GLU A 134 4.23 -6.28 -13.17
CA GLU A 134 3.40 -6.44 -11.98
C GLU A 134 3.64 -5.31 -10.96
N ALA A 135 4.91 -4.98 -10.67
CA ALA A 135 5.28 -3.87 -9.80
C ALA A 135 4.71 -2.52 -10.28
N VAL A 136 4.72 -2.27 -11.59
CA VAL A 136 4.10 -1.07 -12.18
C VAL A 136 2.58 -1.02 -11.91
N GLN A 137 1.87 -2.15 -12.00
CA GLN A 137 0.43 -2.17 -11.70
C GLN A 137 0.16 -1.90 -10.23
N ILE A 138 0.92 -2.54 -9.33
CA ILE A 138 0.77 -2.35 -7.89
C ILE A 138 1.04 -0.88 -7.51
N LEU A 139 2.15 -0.28 -7.96
CA LEU A 139 2.45 1.13 -7.69
C LEU A 139 1.39 2.07 -8.28
N ARG A 140 0.89 1.77 -9.47
CA ARG A 140 -0.20 2.54 -10.08
C ARG A 140 -1.48 2.43 -9.25
N ALA A 141 -1.82 1.24 -8.78
CA ALA A 141 -3.01 1.00 -7.95
C ALA A 141 -2.90 1.72 -6.61
N ALA A 142 -1.74 1.63 -5.95
CA ALA A 142 -1.50 2.35 -4.70
C ALA A 142 -1.60 3.87 -4.87
N SER A 143 -0.97 4.42 -5.92
CA SER A 143 -1.08 5.83 -6.26
C SER A 143 -2.51 6.27 -6.58
N GLN A 144 -3.37 5.37 -7.07
CA GLN A 144 -4.77 5.68 -7.32
C GLN A 144 -5.57 5.65 -6.01
N MET A 145 -5.39 4.61 -5.19
CA MET A 145 -6.09 4.44 -3.93
C MET A 145 -5.80 5.56 -2.92
N SER A 146 -4.63 6.17 -2.97
CA SER A 146 -4.24 7.27 -2.08
C SER A 146 -4.67 8.67 -2.54
N ARG A 147 -5.32 8.81 -3.70
CA ARG A 147 -5.72 10.13 -4.23
C ARG A 147 -6.93 10.72 -3.56
N SER A 148 -7.88 9.88 -3.17
CA SER A 148 -9.18 10.31 -2.70
C SER A 148 -9.84 9.23 -1.83
N VAL A 149 -10.73 9.67 -0.96
CA VAL A 149 -11.58 8.76 -0.17
C VAL A 149 -12.47 7.91 -1.09
N GLU A 150 -12.91 8.47 -2.23
CA GLU A 150 -13.69 7.72 -3.22
C GLU A 150 -12.90 6.54 -3.81
N ASP A 151 -11.62 6.71 -4.09
CA ASP A 151 -10.79 5.64 -4.66
C ASP A 151 -10.54 4.49 -3.67
N ILE A 152 -10.38 4.78 -2.37
CA ILE A 152 -10.25 3.73 -1.35
C ILE A 152 -11.60 3.03 -1.07
N VAL A 153 -12.72 3.76 -1.14
CA VAL A 153 -14.08 3.16 -1.10
C VAL A 153 -14.27 2.19 -2.27
N ARG A 154 -13.90 2.60 -3.49
CA ARG A 154 -13.96 1.70 -4.66
C ARG A 154 -13.08 0.46 -4.50
N ALA A 155 -11.95 0.58 -3.82
CA ALA A 155 -11.09 -0.56 -3.53
C ALA A 155 -11.75 -1.53 -2.52
N ARG A 156 -12.41 -0.99 -1.47
CA ARG A 156 -13.22 -1.78 -0.54
C ARG A 156 -14.32 -2.54 -1.25
N ASP A 157 -15.11 -1.85 -2.08
CA ASP A 157 -16.24 -2.47 -2.77
C ASP A 157 -15.77 -3.56 -3.74
N LEU A 158 -14.69 -3.30 -4.49
CA LEU A 158 -14.06 -4.28 -5.37
C LEU A 158 -13.55 -5.51 -4.59
N TYR A 159 -12.97 -5.30 -3.42
CA TYR A 159 -12.50 -6.38 -2.55
C TYR A 159 -13.67 -7.23 -2.04
N ARG A 160 -14.79 -6.61 -1.63
CA ARG A 160 -16.00 -7.34 -1.22
C ARG A 160 -16.63 -8.13 -2.38
N GLU A 161 -16.68 -7.54 -3.57
CA GLU A 161 -17.13 -8.23 -4.79
C GLU A 161 -16.24 -9.45 -5.08
N PHE A 162 -14.92 -9.30 -4.95
CA PHE A 162 -13.97 -10.40 -5.07
C PHE A 162 -14.24 -11.52 -4.05
N GLN A 163 -14.40 -11.18 -2.76
CA GLN A 163 -14.71 -12.16 -1.71
C GLN A 163 -15.97 -12.95 -2.04
N PHE A 164 -17.06 -12.27 -2.44
CA PHE A 164 -18.32 -12.92 -2.79
C PHE A 164 -18.17 -13.87 -3.98
N ARG A 165 -17.48 -13.44 -5.04
CA ARG A 165 -17.28 -14.28 -6.24
C ARG A 165 -16.40 -15.49 -5.98
N VAL A 166 -15.31 -15.32 -5.23
CA VAL A 166 -14.41 -16.43 -4.90
C VAL A 166 -15.10 -17.44 -3.98
N ALA A 167 -15.84 -16.95 -2.98
CA ALA A 167 -16.65 -17.81 -2.11
C ALA A 167 -17.63 -18.68 -2.92
N ALA A 168 -18.35 -18.06 -3.85
CA ALA A 168 -19.30 -18.76 -4.72
C ALA A 168 -18.66 -19.79 -5.67
N GLN A 169 -17.43 -19.54 -6.14
CA GLN A 169 -16.73 -20.44 -7.06
C GLN A 169 -16.03 -21.61 -6.37
N ARG A 170 -15.60 -21.42 -5.12
CA ARG A 170 -14.75 -22.39 -4.40
C ARG A 170 -15.52 -23.28 -3.42
N ASN A 171 -16.86 -23.16 -3.33
CA ASN A 171 -17.73 -24.02 -2.51
C ASN A 171 -17.22 -24.27 -1.07
N LEU A 172 -16.55 -23.29 -0.46
CA LEU A 172 -16.27 -23.35 0.98
C LEU A 172 -17.15 -22.33 1.71
N ASP A 173 -17.32 -22.53 3.02
CA ASP A 173 -17.97 -21.57 3.93
C ASP A 173 -17.08 -20.32 4.16
N TRP A 174 -16.57 -19.72 3.08
CA TRP A 174 -15.70 -18.53 3.05
C TRP A 174 -16.38 -17.28 3.60
N ILE A 175 -17.72 -17.28 3.62
CA ILE A 175 -18.54 -16.12 4.01
C ILE A 175 -18.51 -15.93 5.54
N ASP A 176 -18.36 -17.03 6.29
CA ASP A 176 -18.34 -17.00 7.77
C ASP A 176 -16.91 -17.10 8.33
N SER A 177 -15.95 -17.61 7.56
CA SER A 177 -14.53 -17.51 7.90
C SER A 177 -13.97 -16.17 7.41
N PHE A 178 -13.94 -15.17 8.29
CA PHE A 178 -13.11 -13.97 8.08
C PHE A 178 -11.60 -14.29 7.96
N ASP A 179 -11.22 -15.58 8.04
CA ASP A 179 -9.96 -16.15 7.58
C ASP A 179 -9.87 -16.11 6.04
N VAL A 180 -9.83 -14.88 5.56
CA VAL A 180 -9.32 -14.47 4.27
C VAL A 180 -7.92 -15.08 4.10
N LEU A 181 -7.67 -15.71 2.94
CA LEU A 181 -6.39 -16.31 2.55
C LEU A 181 -5.22 -15.66 3.30
N PRO A 182 -4.48 -16.41 4.14
CA PRO A 182 -3.24 -15.89 4.68
C PRO A 182 -2.38 -15.43 3.50
N LEU A 183 -1.68 -14.31 3.69
CA LEU A 183 -0.52 -14.01 2.86
C LEU A 183 0.52 -15.10 3.12
N GLU A 184 0.39 -16.21 2.42
CA GLU A 184 1.50 -17.15 2.30
C GLU A 184 2.49 -16.47 1.38
N VAL A 185 3.45 -15.77 1.96
CA VAL A 185 4.69 -15.45 1.28
C VAL A 185 5.37 -16.80 1.06
N GLU A 186 5.53 -17.23 -0.20
CA GLU A 186 6.33 -18.41 -0.49
C GLU A 186 7.72 -18.17 0.10
N ASN A 187 8.04 -18.83 1.22
CA ASN A 187 9.39 -18.87 1.72
C ASN A 187 10.28 -19.42 0.61
N ALA A 188 11.10 -18.56 0.03
CA ALA A 188 12.13 -18.92 -0.93
C ALA A 188 13.17 -19.80 -0.21
N GLY A 189 12.91 -21.10 -0.09
CA GLY A 189 13.86 -22.00 0.55
C GLY A 189 13.30 -23.31 1.06
N ASP A 190 12.69 -24.13 0.20
CA ASP A 190 12.75 -25.57 0.40
C ASP A 190 13.21 -26.28 -0.88
N ARG A 191 14.48 -26.02 -1.23
CA ARG A 191 15.27 -26.94 -2.05
C ARG A 191 15.88 -28.01 -1.15
N ASN A 192 15.04 -28.82 -0.52
CA ASN A 192 15.46 -30.13 -0.01
C ASN A 192 14.56 -31.20 -0.62
N LYS A 193 14.85 -31.53 -1.88
CA LYS A 193 14.51 -32.85 -2.40
C LYS A 193 15.36 -33.87 -1.64
N PRO A 194 14.79 -34.94 -1.04
CA PRO A 194 15.58 -36.12 -0.78
C PRO A 194 15.93 -36.73 -2.14
N ALA A 195 17.22 -36.93 -2.37
CA ALA A 195 17.68 -37.77 -3.47
C ALA A 195 17.16 -39.19 -3.22
N LEU A 196 16.38 -39.71 -4.17
CA LEU A 196 16.23 -41.14 -4.42
C LEU A 196 17.34 -41.58 -5.37
#